data_AF-A0A074VF19-F1
#
_entry.id   AF-A0A074VF19-F1
#
_cell.length_a   1.000
_cell.length_b   1.000
_cell.length_c   1.000
_cell.angle_alpha   90.00
_cell.angle_beta   90.00
_cell.angle_gamma   90.00
#
_symmetry.space_group_name_H-M   'P 1'
#
loop_
_entity.id
_entity.type
_entity.pdbx_description
1 polymer ?
#
loop_
_entity_poly.entity_id
_entity_poly.type
_entity_poly.pdbx_seq_one_letter_code
_entity_poly.pdbx_strand_id
1 'polypeptide(L)'
;MLLPDLESNHCTALPLLIDSELNMSLEFPFLARFAYCQYVADRDYLCNSLMIFESLSLSGSQADFLLICPQHWNLDWSSIVGHWLRKARQEYGVKLAPIQLLDFNQTQYERIISLDSDANVFGVCLSYQIAVIEPSEYQFERILRAFRRRQESDFDMEIVNDLYARDCVIIPHRTYDLLTGEFRKKDHHRHLGSTVEKWDAKKILAEAKYVHFFDWPYPKSWLPNSEVKRLELQSDCDGAESGERDCSERRIWNEIYREYRERQQVQNRHLFLMVVVEQKHWVHRGSRRP
;
A
#
# COMPACT_ATOMS: atom_id res chain seq x y z
N MET A 1 11.19 34.09 64.56
CA MET A 1 9.98 33.37 64.13
C MET A 1 9.55 33.97 62.80
N LEU A 2 10.06 33.39 61.71
CA LEU A 2 9.79 33.78 60.34
C LEU A 2 9.56 32.48 59.57
N LEU A 3 8.50 32.44 58.77
CA LEU A 3 8.28 31.43 57.74
C LEU A 3 9.51 31.35 56.82
N PRO A 4 9.75 30.18 56.22
CA PRO A 4 10.06 30.23 54.79
C PRO A 4 9.36 29.14 53.95
N ASP A 5 8.87 29.63 52.82
CA ASP A 5 9.09 29.14 51.44
C ASP A 5 8.52 27.78 51.01
N LEU A 6 7.35 27.88 50.37
CA LEU A 6 6.84 26.94 49.37
C LEU A 6 7.47 27.26 48.00
N GLU A 7 8.54 26.55 47.66
CA GLU A 7 8.86 26.21 46.26
C GLU A 7 9.36 24.76 46.20
N SER A 8 8.63 23.89 45.51
CA SER A 8 9.20 22.88 44.61
C SER A 8 8.09 22.05 43.96
N ASN A 9 8.11 22.08 42.63
CA ASN A 9 7.47 21.12 41.74
C ASN A 9 7.75 19.69 42.17
N HIS A 10 6.78 18.77 42.06
CA HIS A 10 6.96 17.41 41.52
C HIS A 10 5.61 16.67 41.53
N CYS A 11 5.08 16.34 40.34
CA CYS A 11 4.02 15.35 40.18
C CYS A 11 4.56 13.98 40.63
N THR A 12 3.97 13.43 41.69
CA THR A 12 4.24 12.08 42.17
C THR A 12 3.49 11.05 41.31
N ALA A 13 4.25 10.17 40.66
CA ALA A 13 3.74 8.90 40.15
C ALA A 13 3.80 7.86 41.29
N LEU A 14 2.67 7.20 41.57
CA LEU A 14 2.63 5.99 42.39
C LEU A 14 2.62 4.75 41.46
N PRO A 15 3.35 3.69 41.79
CA PRO A 15 3.48 2.49 40.96
C PRO A 15 2.32 1.52 41.22
N LEU A 16 1.75 0.95 40.16
CA LEU A 16 0.84 -0.19 40.26
C LEU A 16 1.58 -1.47 39.89
N LEU A 17 1.75 -2.31 40.91
CA LEU A 17 2.15 -3.70 40.87
C LEU A 17 1.15 -4.49 40.01
N ILE A 18 1.66 -5.28 39.07
CA ILE A 18 0.90 -6.27 38.32
C ILE A 18 0.96 -7.56 39.13
N ASP A 19 -0.16 -7.95 39.72
CA ASP A 19 -0.35 -9.30 40.25
C ASP A 19 -0.93 -10.21 39.15
N SER A 20 -0.42 -11.43 39.16
CA SER A 20 -0.65 -12.50 38.21
C SER A 20 -1.94 -13.27 38.48
N GLU A 21 -2.58 -13.69 37.39
CA GLU A 21 -3.54 -14.79 37.25
C GLU A 21 -5.05 -14.55 37.53
N LEU A 22 -5.81 -14.91 36.48
CA LEU A 22 -7.19 -15.42 36.49
C LEU A 22 -8.32 -14.44 36.80
N ASN A 23 -8.79 -13.74 35.76
CA ASN A 23 -10.22 -13.79 35.45
C ASN A 23 -10.50 -13.75 33.95
N MET A 24 -10.87 -14.92 33.43
CA MET A 24 -11.38 -15.15 32.09
C MET A 24 -12.88 -14.85 32.11
N SER A 25 -13.27 -13.60 31.82
CA SER A 25 -14.65 -13.26 31.44
C SER A 25 -14.73 -11.92 30.68
N LEU A 26 -14.85 -12.05 29.36
CA LEU A 26 -15.72 -11.24 28.48
C LEU A 26 -15.60 -9.71 28.54
N GLU A 27 -14.52 -9.18 27.98
CA GLU A 27 -14.60 -8.00 27.10
C GLU A 27 -14.17 -8.46 25.71
N PHE A 28 -15.13 -8.56 24.77
CA PHE A 28 -14.81 -8.72 23.36
C PHE A 28 -14.00 -7.48 22.95
N PRO A 29 -12.69 -7.60 22.62
CA PRO A 29 -11.94 -6.45 22.17
C PRO A 29 -12.55 -6.03 20.83
N PHE A 30 -12.88 -4.76 20.67
CA PHE A 30 -13.48 -4.18 19.46
C PHE A 30 -12.75 -4.69 18.20
N LEU A 31 -13.31 -5.72 17.55
CA LEU A 31 -12.90 -6.11 16.20
C LEU A 31 -13.31 -4.95 15.30
N ALA A 32 -12.39 -4.43 14.48
CA ALA A 32 -12.78 -3.44 13.50
C ALA A 32 -13.81 -4.09 12.56
N ARG A 33 -14.90 -3.38 12.27
CA ARG A 33 -15.94 -3.86 11.33
C ARG A 33 -15.44 -3.88 9.89
N PHE A 34 -14.39 -3.11 9.60
CA PHE A 34 -13.87 -2.84 8.28
C PHE A 34 -12.39 -3.17 8.20
N ALA A 35 -11.93 -3.62 7.03
CA ALA A 35 -10.52 -3.80 6.76
C ALA A 35 -10.10 -3.30 5.37
N TYR A 36 -8.87 -2.78 5.27
CA TYR A 36 -8.16 -2.65 3.99
C TYR A 36 -7.40 -3.95 3.72
N CYS A 37 -7.61 -4.53 2.55
CA CYS A 37 -7.00 -5.80 2.16
C CYS A 37 -5.99 -5.59 1.03
N GLN A 38 -4.82 -6.23 1.16
CA GLN A 38 -3.83 -6.40 0.10
C GLN A 38 -3.64 -7.90 -0.16
N TYR A 39 -3.66 -8.29 -1.43
CA TYR A 39 -3.29 -9.63 -1.88
C TYR A 39 -1.91 -9.57 -2.53
N VAL A 40 -0.98 -10.43 -2.10
CA VAL A 40 0.38 -10.48 -2.66
C VAL A 40 0.77 -11.90 -3.00
N ALA A 41 1.25 -12.12 -4.21
CA ALA A 41 1.75 -13.41 -4.67
C ALA A 41 3.29 -13.49 -4.72
N ASP A 42 3.97 -12.34 -4.75
CA ASP A 42 5.42 -12.26 -4.84
C ASP A 42 6.02 -11.14 -3.97
N ARG A 43 7.34 -11.19 -3.84
CA ARG A 43 8.11 -10.33 -2.94
C ARG A 43 8.02 -8.85 -3.33
N ASP A 44 8.07 -8.51 -4.61
CA ASP A 44 8.16 -7.10 -5.00
C ASP A 44 6.82 -6.38 -4.72
N TYR A 45 5.71 -7.12 -4.82
CA TYR A 45 4.36 -6.68 -4.46
C TYR A 45 4.13 -6.58 -2.95
N LEU A 46 4.82 -7.40 -2.15
CA LEU A 46 4.84 -7.25 -0.69
C LEU A 46 5.42 -5.90 -0.27
N CYS A 47 6.52 -5.46 -0.89
CA CYS A 47 7.11 -4.15 -0.60
C CYS A 47 6.13 -3.00 -0.92
N ASN A 48 5.45 -3.06 -2.08
CA ASN A 48 4.44 -2.07 -2.44
C ASN A 48 3.28 -2.05 -1.44
N SER A 49 2.77 -3.22 -1.05
CA SER A 49 1.70 -3.37 -0.06
C SER A 49 2.07 -2.76 1.30
N LEU A 50 3.33 -2.91 1.74
CA LEU A 50 3.80 -2.26 2.96
C LEU A 50 3.75 -0.74 2.88
N MET A 51 4.09 -0.15 1.73
CA MET A 51 3.98 1.31 1.54
C MET A 51 2.53 1.80 1.57
N ILE A 52 1.60 0.98 1.08
CA ILE A 52 0.17 1.26 1.17
C ILE A 52 -0.30 1.23 2.63
N PHE A 53 0.05 0.18 3.39
CA PHE A 53 -0.29 0.10 4.82
C PHE A 53 0.35 1.21 5.65
N GLU A 54 1.60 1.58 5.37
CA GLU A 54 2.23 2.74 5.99
C GLU A 54 1.42 4.02 5.74
N SER A 55 1.01 4.26 4.49
CA SER A 55 0.24 5.45 4.12
C SER A 55 -1.13 5.47 4.81
N LEU A 56 -1.81 4.32 4.87
CA LEU A 56 -3.09 4.17 5.58
C LEU A 56 -2.94 4.37 7.08
N SER A 57 -1.88 3.83 7.68
CA SER A 57 -1.56 4.01 9.10
C SER A 57 -1.32 5.49 9.43
N LEU A 58 -0.50 6.18 8.63
CA LEU A 58 -0.21 7.61 8.80
C LEU A 58 -1.46 8.50 8.62
N SER A 59 -2.44 8.05 7.83
CA SER A 59 -3.72 8.76 7.66
C SER A 59 -4.65 8.65 8.87
N GLY A 60 -4.31 7.80 9.86
CA GLY A 60 -5.14 7.59 11.06
C GLY A 60 -6.34 6.67 10.82
N SER A 61 -6.26 5.77 9.83
CA SER A 61 -7.33 4.79 9.56
C SER A 61 -7.71 3.99 10.81
N GLN A 62 -9.01 3.87 11.05
CA GLN A 62 -9.58 3.06 12.13
C GLN A 62 -9.96 1.63 11.68
N ALA A 63 -9.86 1.35 10.38
CA ALA A 63 -10.08 0.01 9.83
C ALA A 63 -8.86 -0.88 10.07
N ASP A 64 -9.09 -2.18 10.21
CA ASP A 64 -8.02 -3.17 10.28
C ASP A 64 -7.24 -3.22 8.95
N PHE A 65 -5.99 -3.68 9.02
CA PHE A 65 -5.19 -3.97 7.83
C PHE A 65 -5.01 -5.48 7.68
N LEU A 66 -5.36 -6.01 6.51
CA LEU A 66 -5.29 -7.43 6.19
C LEU A 66 -4.34 -7.64 5.01
N LEU A 67 -3.33 -8.49 5.20
CA LEU A 67 -2.43 -8.93 4.13
C LEU A 67 -2.64 -10.41 3.88
N ILE A 68 -3.00 -10.73 2.64
CA ILE A 68 -3.19 -12.09 2.16
C ILE A 68 -1.94 -12.49 1.37
N CYS A 69 -1.21 -13.49 1.87
CA CYS A 69 0.11 -13.87 1.34
C CYS A 69 0.33 -15.39 1.30
N PRO A 70 1.32 -15.91 0.54
CA PRO A 70 1.53 -17.35 0.41
C PRO A 70 1.81 -18.01 1.76
N GLN A 71 1.18 -19.17 2.00
CA GLN A 71 1.29 -19.89 3.27
C GLN A 71 2.73 -20.32 3.63
N HIS A 72 3.57 -20.54 2.61
CA HIS A 72 4.96 -20.92 2.81
C HIS A 72 5.85 -19.74 3.24
N TRP A 73 5.36 -18.50 3.18
CA TRP A 73 6.07 -17.36 3.74
C TRP A 73 5.99 -17.39 5.26
N ASN A 74 7.15 -17.35 5.90
CA ASN A 74 7.28 -17.43 7.34
C ASN A 74 7.91 -16.16 7.91
N LEU A 75 7.87 -16.03 9.23
CA LEU A 75 8.44 -14.90 9.97
C LEU A 75 9.93 -15.12 10.29
N ASP A 76 10.66 -15.87 9.46
CA ASP A 76 12.08 -16.15 9.69
C ASP A 76 12.90 -14.86 9.68
N TRP A 77 13.80 -14.73 10.67
CA TRP A 77 14.69 -13.59 10.84
C TRP A 77 15.74 -13.49 9.74
N SER A 78 16.10 -14.62 9.11
CA SER A 78 17.08 -14.67 8.03
C SER A 78 16.54 -14.18 6.69
N SER A 79 15.21 -14.13 6.52
CA SER A 79 14.54 -13.81 5.26
C SER A 79 14.09 -12.35 5.19
N ILE A 80 14.34 -11.71 4.04
CA ILE A 80 13.80 -10.38 3.72
C ILE A 80 12.27 -10.35 3.79
N VAL A 81 11.62 -11.39 3.28
CA VAL A 81 10.16 -11.55 3.34
C VAL A 81 9.71 -11.63 4.79
N GLY A 82 10.41 -12.43 5.61
CA GLY A 82 10.11 -12.54 7.04
C GLY A 82 10.27 -11.21 7.78
N HIS A 83 11.31 -10.43 7.47
CA HIS A 83 11.48 -9.07 8.00
C HIS A 83 10.30 -8.16 7.66
N TRP A 84 9.89 -8.13 6.40
CA TRP A 84 8.74 -7.32 5.95
C TRP A 84 7.41 -7.77 6.56
N LEU A 85 7.17 -9.07 6.71
CA LEU A 85 5.98 -9.58 7.39
C LEU A 85 5.96 -9.22 8.88
N ARG A 86 7.12 -9.27 9.56
CA ARG A 86 7.22 -8.80 10.95
C ARG A 86 6.98 -7.29 11.04
N LYS A 87 7.57 -6.51 10.14
CA LYS A 87 7.34 -5.06 10.05
C LYS A 87 5.85 -4.75 9.89
N ALA A 88 5.17 -5.41 8.95
CA ALA A 88 3.73 -5.28 8.73
C ALA A 88 2.93 -5.47 10.03
N ARG A 89 3.21 -6.56 10.75
CA ARG A 89 2.50 -6.91 11.99
C ARG A 89 2.81 -5.97 13.15
N GLN A 90 4.07 -5.62 13.32
CA GLN A 90 4.55 -4.93 14.52
C GLN A 90 4.42 -3.41 14.43
N GLU A 91 4.70 -2.83 13.27
CA GLU A 91 4.67 -1.37 13.08
C GLU A 91 3.30 -0.87 12.62
N TYR A 92 2.59 -1.66 11.81
CA TYR A 92 1.32 -1.24 11.20
C TYR A 92 0.10 -2.03 11.70
N GLY A 93 0.28 -3.04 12.57
CA GLY A 93 -0.83 -3.85 13.09
C GLY A 93 -1.50 -4.75 12.04
N VAL A 94 -0.81 -5.04 10.93
CA VAL A 94 -1.35 -5.84 9.83
C VAL A 94 -1.61 -7.28 10.28
N LYS A 95 -2.80 -7.79 10.01
CA LYS A 95 -3.20 -9.18 10.20
C LYS A 95 -2.80 -9.98 8.95
N LEU A 96 -2.11 -11.10 9.15
CA LEU A 96 -1.69 -11.98 8.05
C LEU A 96 -2.69 -13.11 7.86
N ALA A 97 -3.13 -13.33 6.63
CA ALA A 97 -3.93 -14.49 6.24
C ALA A 97 -3.23 -15.25 5.10
N PRO A 98 -3.18 -16.59 5.15
CA PRO A 98 -2.59 -17.36 4.07
C PRO A 98 -3.52 -17.36 2.85
N ILE A 99 -2.97 -17.40 1.63
CA ILE A 99 -3.73 -17.51 0.37
C ILE A 99 -4.68 -18.74 0.34
N GLN A 100 -4.42 -19.78 1.13
CA GLN A 100 -5.35 -20.92 1.28
C GLN A 100 -6.69 -20.55 1.98
N LEU A 101 -6.75 -19.39 2.64
CA LEU A 101 -7.95 -18.77 3.21
C LEU A 101 -8.28 -17.52 2.39
N LEU A 102 -8.86 -17.76 1.22
CA LEU A 102 -9.09 -16.75 0.18
C LEU A 102 -9.98 -15.58 0.66
N ASP A 103 -9.72 -14.43 0.06
CA ASP A 103 -10.14 -13.04 0.34
C ASP A 103 -11.63 -12.83 0.72
N PHE A 104 -12.52 -13.73 0.30
CA PHE A 104 -13.97 -13.60 0.50
C PHE A 104 -14.51 -14.41 1.69
N ASN A 105 -13.70 -15.28 2.30
CA ASN A 105 -14.07 -16.01 3.52
C ASN A 105 -13.62 -15.27 4.80
N GLN A 106 -13.45 -13.95 4.69
CA GLN A 106 -13.06 -13.09 5.80
C GLN A 106 -14.30 -12.57 6.54
N THR A 107 -15.21 -13.50 6.89
CA THR A 107 -16.54 -13.19 7.47
C THR A 107 -16.46 -12.57 8.86
N GLN A 108 -15.27 -12.47 9.45
CA GLN A 108 -15.04 -11.66 10.65
C GLN A 108 -15.18 -10.15 10.38
N TYR A 109 -15.12 -9.71 9.12
CA TYR A 109 -15.35 -8.33 8.72
C TYR A 109 -16.72 -8.18 8.04
N GLU A 110 -17.35 -7.02 8.24
CA GLU A 110 -18.62 -6.70 7.59
C GLU A 110 -18.42 -6.20 6.15
N ARG A 111 -17.33 -5.45 5.93
CA ARG A 111 -16.91 -4.98 4.61
C ARG A 111 -15.38 -4.90 4.53
N ILE A 112 -14.84 -5.19 3.36
CA ILE A 112 -13.42 -5.11 3.06
C ILE A 112 -13.23 -4.18 1.86
N ILE A 113 -12.26 -3.28 1.95
CA ILE A 113 -11.77 -2.52 0.80
C ILE A 113 -10.55 -3.26 0.26
N SER A 114 -10.73 -3.98 -0.85
CA SER A 114 -9.61 -4.53 -1.60
C SER A 114 -9.00 -3.41 -2.43
N LEU A 115 -7.70 -3.17 -2.28
CA LEU A 115 -6.94 -2.31 -3.19
C LEU A 115 -6.00 -3.21 -3.97
N ASP A 116 -6.17 -3.26 -5.29
CA ASP A 116 -5.25 -3.99 -6.12
C ASP A 116 -3.90 -3.26 -6.15
N SER A 117 -2.83 -4.00 -5.88
CA SER A 117 -1.49 -3.46 -5.92
C SER A 117 -1.01 -3.17 -7.35
N ASP A 118 -1.64 -3.73 -8.40
CA ASP A 118 -1.22 -3.51 -9.78
C ASP A 118 -2.30 -3.63 -10.88
N ALA A 119 -3.60 -3.60 -10.55
CA ALA A 119 -4.71 -3.69 -11.50
C ALA A 119 -4.46 -2.99 -12.85
N ASN A 120 -4.74 -3.73 -13.93
CA ASN A 120 -4.69 -3.21 -15.28
C ASN A 120 -6.06 -2.63 -15.68
N VAL A 121 -6.18 -1.87 -16.77
CA VAL A 121 -7.49 -1.53 -17.37
C VAL A 121 -7.39 -1.65 -18.88
N PHE A 122 -8.26 -2.49 -19.47
CA PHE A 122 -8.47 -2.55 -20.91
C PHE A 122 -9.98 -2.52 -21.20
N GLY A 123 -10.48 -1.43 -21.79
CA GLY A 123 -11.86 -1.35 -22.32
C GLY A 123 -12.91 -0.70 -21.41
N VAL A 124 -14.19 -0.87 -21.78
CA VAL A 124 -15.38 -0.31 -21.11
C VAL A 124 -15.85 -1.24 -19.97
N CYS A 125 -14.91 -1.65 -19.13
CA CYS A 125 -15.13 -2.57 -18.01
C CYS A 125 -14.93 -1.82 -16.69
N LEU A 126 -15.53 -2.30 -15.59
CA LEU A 126 -15.20 -1.80 -14.26
C LEU A 126 -13.71 -2.04 -14.01
N SER A 127 -13.01 -0.99 -13.58
CA SER A 127 -11.65 -1.12 -13.08
C SER A 127 -11.69 -1.73 -11.68
N TYR A 128 -10.94 -2.80 -11.45
CA TYR A 128 -10.90 -3.51 -10.16
C TYR A 128 -9.72 -3.03 -9.31
N GLN A 129 -9.35 -1.75 -9.37
CA GLN A 129 -8.24 -1.27 -8.53
C GLN A 129 -8.68 -1.04 -7.09
N ILE A 130 -9.95 -0.68 -6.89
CA ILE A 130 -10.56 -0.49 -5.58
C ILE A 130 -11.95 -1.14 -5.60
N ALA A 131 -12.18 -2.07 -4.69
CA ALA A 131 -13.47 -2.72 -4.52
C ALA A 131 -13.86 -2.76 -3.05
N VAL A 132 -15.10 -2.35 -2.75
CA VAL A 132 -15.71 -2.55 -1.43
C VAL A 132 -16.55 -3.82 -1.50
N ILE A 133 -16.11 -4.87 -0.82
CA ILE A 133 -16.73 -6.19 -0.85
C ILE A 133 -17.36 -6.52 0.51
N GLU A 134 -18.47 -7.24 0.48
CA GLU A 134 -19.02 -7.95 1.64
C GLU A 134 -18.48 -9.39 1.62
N PRO A 135 -17.68 -9.79 2.62
CA PRO A 135 -17.22 -11.17 2.72
C PRO A 135 -18.41 -12.14 2.80
N SER A 136 -18.40 -13.17 1.94
CA SER A 136 -19.50 -14.13 1.83
C SER A 136 -18.99 -15.45 1.26
N GLU A 137 -19.15 -16.53 2.02
CA GLU A 137 -18.81 -17.90 1.58
C GLU A 137 -19.56 -18.28 0.29
N TYR A 138 -20.81 -17.83 0.14
CA TYR A 138 -21.59 -18.07 -1.08
C TYR A 138 -21.00 -17.36 -2.30
N GLN A 139 -20.71 -16.05 -2.20
CA GLN A 139 -20.12 -15.31 -3.32
C GLN A 139 -18.71 -15.81 -3.63
N PHE A 140 -17.98 -16.24 -2.60
CA PHE A 140 -16.69 -16.86 -2.74
C PHE A 140 -16.75 -18.14 -3.60
N GLU A 141 -17.62 -19.07 -3.26
CA GLU A 141 -17.83 -20.30 -4.03
C GLU A 141 -18.24 -20.01 -5.48
N ARG A 142 -19.01 -18.94 -5.69
CA ARG A 142 -19.41 -18.49 -7.03
C ARG A 142 -18.21 -17.99 -7.84
N ILE A 143 -17.32 -17.19 -7.24
CA ILE A 143 -16.07 -16.72 -7.85
C ILE A 143 -15.15 -17.90 -8.17
N LEU A 144 -14.93 -18.82 -7.22
CA LEU A 144 -14.11 -20.02 -7.44
C LEU A 144 -14.60 -20.87 -8.62
N ARG A 145 -15.91 -21.03 -8.77
CA ARG A 145 -16.48 -21.76 -9.91
C ARG A 145 -16.22 -21.06 -11.24
N ALA A 146 -16.27 -19.73 -11.28
CA ALA A 146 -15.92 -18.97 -12.47
C ALA A 146 -14.42 -19.10 -12.79
N PHE A 147 -13.55 -18.95 -11.79
CA PHE A 147 -12.10 -19.16 -11.94
C PHE A 147 -11.74 -20.54 -12.47
N ARG A 148 -12.40 -21.61 -12.01
CA ARG A 148 -12.14 -22.98 -12.50
C ARG A 148 -12.53 -23.20 -13.96
N ARG A 149 -13.36 -22.32 -14.53
CA ARG A 149 -13.86 -22.39 -15.92
C ARG A 149 -13.18 -21.38 -16.85
N ARG A 150 -12.29 -20.55 -16.32
CA ARG A 150 -11.62 -19.48 -17.07
C ARG A 150 -10.71 -20.04 -18.15
N GLN A 151 -10.58 -19.29 -19.24
CA GLN A 151 -9.50 -19.49 -20.20
C GLN A 151 -8.20 -18.92 -19.64
N GLU A 152 -7.07 -19.39 -20.16
CA GLU A 152 -5.74 -18.89 -19.76
C GLU A 152 -5.52 -17.41 -20.12
N SER A 153 -6.29 -16.90 -21.08
CA SER A 153 -6.31 -15.49 -21.47
C SER A 153 -7.13 -14.59 -20.53
N ASP A 154 -7.99 -15.17 -19.69
CA ASP A 154 -8.96 -14.38 -18.94
C ASP A 154 -8.29 -13.77 -17.71
N PHE A 155 -8.41 -12.45 -17.58
CA PHE A 155 -7.89 -11.73 -16.43
C PHE A 155 -8.92 -11.69 -15.28
N ASP A 156 -8.46 -11.54 -14.04
CA ASP A 156 -9.32 -11.52 -12.84
C ASP A 156 -10.46 -10.51 -12.94
N MET A 157 -10.20 -9.37 -13.58
CA MET A 157 -11.23 -8.34 -13.83
C MET A 157 -12.36 -8.80 -14.74
N GLU A 158 -12.08 -9.64 -15.74
CA GLU A 158 -13.12 -10.13 -16.65
C GLU A 158 -14.07 -11.05 -15.88
N ILE A 159 -13.53 -11.91 -15.02
CA ILE A 159 -14.31 -12.75 -14.12
C ILE A 159 -15.19 -11.91 -13.19
N VAL A 160 -14.62 -10.88 -12.55
CA VAL A 160 -15.38 -9.99 -11.64
C VAL A 160 -16.44 -9.21 -12.39
N ASN A 161 -16.13 -8.67 -13.57
CA ASN A 161 -17.09 -7.95 -14.40
C ASN A 161 -18.24 -8.86 -14.85
N ASP A 162 -17.95 -10.07 -15.31
CA ASP A 162 -18.97 -11.03 -15.73
C ASP A 162 -19.92 -11.41 -14.59
N LEU A 163 -19.39 -11.54 -13.37
CA LEU A 163 -20.17 -11.92 -12.21
C LEU A 163 -20.97 -10.78 -11.58
N TYR A 164 -20.43 -9.55 -11.61
CA TYR A 164 -20.90 -8.46 -10.74
C TYR A 164 -21.12 -7.11 -11.42
N ALA A 165 -20.75 -6.90 -12.68
CA ALA A 165 -20.84 -5.57 -13.31
C ALA A 165 -22.27 -4.98 -13.32
N ARG A 166 -23.30 -5.83 -13.20
CA ARG A 166 -24.71 -5.41 -13.13
C ARG A 166 -25.20 -5.13 -11.71
N ASP A 167 -24.52 -5.65 -10.71
CA ASP A 167 -24.93 -5.61 -9.30
C ASP A 167 -24.07 -4.65 -8.47
N CYS A 168 -22.91 -4.24 -8.97
CA CYS A 168 -21.99 -3.33 -8.29
C CYS A 168 -22.48 -1.87 -8.29
N VAL A 169 -22.20 -1.18 -7.19
CA VAL A 169 -22.26 0.29 -7.11
C VAL A 169 -20.93 0.86 -7.60
N ILE A 170 -21.00 1.91 -8.43
CA ILE A 170 -19.81 2.55 -9.01
C ILE A 170 -19.23 3.57 -8.02
N ILE A 171 -17.94 3.43 -7.69
CA ILE A 171 -17.17 4.45 -6.98
C ILE A 171 -16.72 5.52 -7.99
N PRO A 172 -16.92 6.82 -7.73
CA PRO A 172 -16.42 7.87 -8.61
C PRO A 172 -14.89 7.78 -8.77
N HIS A 173 -14.41 7.52 -9.99
CA HIS A 173 -13.00 7.25 -10.26
C HIS A 173 -12.10 8.47 -10.05
N ARG A 174 -12.61 9.68 -10.29
CA ARG A 174 -11.79 10.91 -10.35
C ARG A 174 -10.86 11.12 -9.16
N THR A 175 -11.33 10.85 -7.94
CA THR A 175 -10.52 11.02 -6.72
C THR A 175 -9.86 9.73 -6.26
N TYR A 176 -10.34 8.57 -6.71
CA TYR A 176 -9.96 7.26 -6.15
C TYR A 176 -9.19 6.37 -7.14
N ASP A 177 -9.06 6.77 -8.40
CA ASP A 177 -8.34 6.06 -9.44
C ASP A 177 -7.63 7.04 -10.40
N LEU A 178 -6.57 7.68 -9.90
CA LEU A 178 -5.68 8.46 -10.74
C LEU A 178 -4.55 7.55 -11.27
N LEU A 179 -4.65 7.16 -12.53
CA LEU A 179 -3.57 6.42 -13.20
C LEU A 179 -2.39 7.35 -13.49
N THR A 180 -1.18 6.95 -13.12
CA THR A 180 0.04 7.70 -13.46
C THR A 180 0.25 7.82 -14.98
N GLY A 181 -0.26 6.87 -15.76
CA GLY A 181 -0.29 6.95 -17.22
C GLY A 181 -1.12 8.10 -17.79
N GLU A 182 -2.02 8.72 -17.01
CA GLU A 182 -2.75 9.92 -17.47
C GLU A 182 -1.81 11.07 -17.79
N PHE A 183 -0.74 11.28 -16.99
CA PHE A 183 0.25 12.36 -17.20
C PHE A 183 1.15 12.19 -18.45
N ARG A 184 0.95 11.10 -19.19
CA ARG A 184 1.63 10.83 -20.47
C ARG A 184 0.68 10.95 -21.66
N LYS A 185 -0.63 11.01 -21.43
CA LYS A 185 -1.63 11.14 -22.49
C LYS A 185 -1.74 12.59 -22.93
N LYS A 186 -2.24 12.79 -24.14
CA LYS A 186 -2.66 14.11 -24.64
C LYS A 186 -4.17 14.32 -24.51
N ASP A 187 -4.90 13.25 -24.25
CA ASP A 187 -6.35 13.24 -24.13
C ASP A 187 -6.76 12.63 -22.79
N HIS A 188 -7.47 13.42 -21.99
CA HIS A 188 -7.84 13.12 -20.62
C HIS A 188 -9.37 13.04 -20.41
N HIS A 189 -10.18 13.12 -21.49
CA HIS A 189 -11.65 13.23 -21.36
C HIS A 189 -12.27 12.08 -20.56
N ARG A 190 -11.68 10.87 -20.64
CA ARG A 190 -12.15 9.70 -19.89
C ARG A 190 -11.94 9.86 -18.40
N HIS A 191 -10.76 10.32 -17.98
CA HIS A 191 -10.50 10.60 -16.57
C HIS A 191 -11.35 11.78 -16.08
N LEU A 192 -11.49 12.84 -16.89
CA LEU A 192 -12.31 14.00 -16.52
C LEU A 192 -13.82 13.69 -16.51
N GLY A 193 -14.26 12.65 -17.23
CA GLY A 193 -15.68 12.41 -17.49
C GLY A 193 -16.33 13.55 -18.29
N SER A 194 -15.53 14.33 -19.02
CA SER A 194 -15.94 15.58 -19.66
C SER A 194 -15.05 15.88 -20.85
N THR A 195 -15.65 16.34 -21.95
CA THR A 195 -14.93 16.80 -23.14
C THR A 195 -14.70 18.32 -23.13
N VAL A 196 -15.25 19.04 -22.15
CA VAL A 196 -15.18 20.51 -22.06
C VAL A 196 -14.30 20.99 -20.92
N GLU A 197 -14.13 20.16 -19.88
CA GLU A 197 -13.23 20.48 -18.78
C GLU A 197 -11.78 20.45 -19.26
N LYS A 198 -11.00 21.45 -18.86
CA LYS A 198 -9.57 21.50 -19.15
C LYS A 198 -8.80 20.70 -18.11
N TRP A 199 -7.87 19.90 -18.59
CA TRP A 199 -6.93 19.18 -17.75
C TRP A 199 -5.97 20.13 -17.03
N ASP A 200 -5.84 19.94 -15.71
CA ASP A 200 -4.86 20.63 -14.86
C ASP A 200 -4.18 19.56 -13.98
N ALA A 201 -2.98 19.15 -14.38
CA ALA A 201 -2.24 18.08 -13.73
C ALA A 201 -2.00 18.33 -12.24
N LYS A 202 -1.75 19.59 -11.84
CA LYS A 202 -1.47 19.93 -10.43
C LYS A 202 -2.73 19.82 -9.61
N LYS A 203 -3.84 20.34 -10.13
CA LYS A 203 -5.15 20.24 -9.48
C LYS A 203 -5.57 18.78 -9.34
N ILE A 204 -5.48 17.99 -10.41
CA ILE A 204 -5.88 16.59 -10.41
C ILE A 204 -5.05 15.77 -9.40
N LEU A 205 -3.73 15.98 -9.37
CA LEU A 205 -2.87 15.31 -8.39
C LEU A 205 -3.21 15.72 -6.94
N ALA A 206 -3.50 17.00 -6.69
CA ALA A 206 -3.86 17.47 -5.35
C ALA A 206 -5.22 16.95 -4.87
N GLU A 207 -6.15 16.69 -5.79
CA GLU A 207 -7.48 16.13 -5.50
C GLU A 207 -7.45 14.60 -5.29
N ALA A 208 -6.46 13.91 -5.88
CA ALA A 208 -6.33 12.47 -5.81
C ALA A 208 -6.12 11.96 -4.37
N LYS A 209 -6.87 10.91 -4.02
CA LYS A 209 -6.74 10.15 -2.76
C LYS A 209 -5.96 8.86 -2.96
N TYR A 210 -5.92 8.36 -4.19
CA TYR A 210 -5.19 7.16 -4.54
C TYR A 210 -4.60 7.32 -5.95
N VAL A 211 -3.31 7.01 -6.07
CA VAL A 211 -2.56 7.05 -7.32
C VAL A 211 -2.18 5.62 -7.68
N HIS A 212 -2.60 5.18 -8.85
CA HIS A 212 -2.38 3.83 -9.34
C HIS A 212 -1.28 3.82 -10.41
N PHE A 213 -0.27 2.98 -10.20
CA PHE A 213 0.86 2.83 -11.13
C PHE A 213 0.53 1.93 -12.34
N PHE A 214 -0.05 2.55 -13.38
CA PHE A 214 -0.38 1.90 -14.64
C PHE A 214 0.16 2.69 -15.84
N ASP A 215 1.35 2.31 -16.31
CA ASP A 215 2.08 3.04 -17.33
C ASP A 215 2.55 2.19 -18.50
N TRP A 216 1.83 1.11 -18.86
CA TRP A 216 2.21 0.27 -20.00
C TRP A 216 2.62 1.13 -21.22
N PRO A 217 3.80 0.89 -21.85
CA PRO A 217 4.77 -0.18 -21.61
C PRO A 217 5.90 0.14 -20.60
N TYR A 218 5.83 1.26 -19.87
CA TYR A 218 6.74 1.52 -18.77
C TYR A 218 6.46 0.53 -17.62
N PRO A 219 7.49 -0.13 -17.07
CA PRO A 219 7.32 -1.13 -16.02
C PRO A 219 6.73 -0.54 -14.73
N LYS A 220 6.19 -1.42 -13.88
CA LYS A 220 5.71 -1.08 -12.54
C LYS A 220 6.83 -0.44 -11.72
N SER A 221 6.48 0.49 -10.85
CA SER A 221 7.44 1.38 -10.18
C SER A 221 8.43 0.69 -9.25
N TRP A 222 8.10 -0.51 -8.77
CA TRP A 222 8.95 -1.35 -7.92
C TRP A 222 9.89 -2.28 -8.70
N LEU A 223 9.74 -2.37 -10.03
CA LEU A 223 10.60 -3.17 -10.89
C LEU A 223 11.81 -2.34 -11.38
N PRO A 224 12.87 -2.98 -11.89
CA PRO A 224 14.00 -2.26 -12.48
C PRO A 224 13.57 -1.40 -13.67
N ASN A 225 13.93 -0.11 -13.63
CA ASN A 225 13.56 0.86 -14.65
C ASN A 225 14.77 1.28 -15.48
N SER A 226 14.61 1.33 -16.80
CA SER A 226 15.61 1.90 -17.70
C SER A 226 15.43 3.42 -17.79
N GLU A 227 16.51 4.16 -17.51
CA GLU A 227 16.53 5.62 -17.69
C GLU A 227 16.29 6.01 -19.15
N VAL A 228 16.75 5.20 -20.11
CA VAL A 228 16.47 5.40 -21.54
C VAL A 228 14.97 5.32 -21.80
N LYS A 229 14.32 4.24 -21.34
CA LYS A 229 12.87 4.05 -21.52
C LYS A 229 12.05 5.11 -20.78
N ARG A 230 12.53 5.60 -19.63
CA ARG A 230 11.91 6.71 -18.89
C ARG A 230 11.93 8.00 -19.71
N LEU A 231 13.07 8.34 -20.29
CA LEU A 231 13.24 9.54 -21.12
C LEU A 231 12.46 9.46 -22.43
N GLU A 232 12.31 8.27 -23.00
CA GLU A 232 11.52 8.00 -24.20
C GLU A 232 10.00 8.12 -23.96
N LEU A 233 9.51 7.66 -22.79
CA LEU A 233 8.07 7.55 -22.54
C LEU A 233 7.47 8.76 -21.81
N GLN A 234 8.28 9.61 -21.16
CA GLN A 234 7.76 10.83 -20.53
C GLN A 234 7.07 11.75 -21.55
N SER A 235 6.06 12.51 -21.12
CA SER A 235 5.33 13.44 -21.99
C SER A 235 6.24 14.55 -22.55
N ASP A 236 5.93 15.03 -23.74
CA ASP A 236 6.52 16.26 -24.28
C ASP A 236 6.09 17.49 -23.49
N CYS A 237 6.96 18.49 -23.43
CA CYS A 237 6.58 19.79 -22.91
C CYS A 237 5.80 20.55 -23.98
N ASP A 238 4.67 21.12 -23.61
CA ASP A 238 3.82 21.90 -24.51
C ASP A 238 4.37 23.33 -24.68
N GLY A 239 3.93 24.04 -25.72
CA GLY A 239 4.23 25.47 -25.89
C GLY A 239 5.63 25.80 -26.45
N ALA A 240 6.28 24.86 -27.17
CA ALA A 240 7.58 25.13 -27.79
C ALA A 240 7.57 26.31 -28.78
N GLU A 241 6.40 26.67 -29.33
CA GLU A 241 6.21 27.79 -30.28
C GLU A 241 5.84 29.12 -29.60
N SER A 242 5.31 29.11 -28.37
CA SER A 242 4.81 30.29 -27.66
C SER A 242 5.85 31.01 -26.80
N GLY A 243 7.11 30.56 -26.81
CA GLY A 243 8.22 31.13 -26.05
C GLY A 243 8.30 30.70 -24.58
N GLU A 244 7.20 30.24 -23.99
CA GLU A 244 7.14 29.66 -22.65
C GLU A 244 6.72 28.18 -22.72
N ARG A 245 7.65 27.30 -22.33
CA ARG A 245 7.52 25.84 -22.46
C ARG A 245 6.91 25.28 -21.17
N ASP A 246 5.70 24.72 -21.24
CA ASP A 246 5.05 24.07 -20.10
C ASP A 246 5.44 22.59 -20.03
N CYS A 247 6.19 22.23 -18.98
CA CYS A 247 6.62 20.87 -18.70
C CYS A 247 5.93 20.26 -17.47
N SER A 248 4.77 20.79 -17.05
CA SER A 248 4.10 20.40 -15.81
C SER A 248 3.81 18.89 -15.75
N GLU A 249 3.23 18.33 -16.82
CA GLU A 249 2.99 16.88 -17.01
C GLU A 249 4.25 16.05 -16.72
N ARG A 250 5.31 16.33 -17.49
CA ARG A 250 6.60 15.63 -17.41
C ARG A 250 7.22 15.73 -16.02
N ARG A 251 7.16 16.92 -15.42
CA ARG A 251 7.73 17.15 -14.09
C ARG A 251 6.97 16.35 -13.04
N ILE A 252 5.64 16.41 -13.06
CA ILE A 252 4.77 15.70 -12.11
C ILE A 252 4.95 14.20 -12.24
N TRP A 253 4.92 13.66 -13.46
CA TRP A 253 5.11 12.24 -13.69
C TRP A 253 6.46 11.76 -13.12
N ASN A 254 7.57 12.44 -13.45
CA ASN A 254 8.88 12.09 -12.92
C ASN A 254 9.01 12.27 -11.40
N GLU A 255 8.30 13.24 -10.82
CA GLU A 255 8.24 13.48 -9.38
C GLU A 255 7.60 12.29 -8.65
N ILE A 256 6.43 11.84 -9.10
CA ILE A 256 5.70 10.70 -8.53
C ILE A 256 6.61 9.46 -8.48
N TYR A 257 7.33 9.17 -9.57
CA TYR A 257 8.27 8.05 -9.61
C TYR A 257 9.52 8.24 -8.75
N ARG A 258 9.99 9.47 -8.56
CA ARG A 258 11.11 9.76 -7.68
C ARG A 258 10.70 9.53 -6.22
N GLU A 259 9.61 10.14 -5.78
CA GLU A 259 9.07 10.00 -4.43
C GLU A 259 8.79 8.53 -4.09
N TYR A 260 8.17 7.78 -5.02
CA TYR A 260 7.95 6.35 -4.85
C TYR A 260 9.26 5.59 -4.59
N ARG A 261 10.29 5.82 -5.41
CA ARG A 261 11.59 5.14 -5.26
C ARG A 261 12.29 5.52 -3.96
N GLU A 262 12.20 6.77 -3.53
CA GLU A 262 12.76 7.22 -2.26
C GLU A 262 12.07 6.51 -1.08
N ARG A 263 10.73 6.41 -1.09
CA ARG A 263 9.97 5.64 -0.09
C ARG A 263 10.30 4.16 -0.11
N GLN A 264 10.38 3.55 -1.30
CA GLN A 264 10.73 2.14 -1.46
C GLN A 264 12.13 1.85 -0.89
N GLN A 265 13.11 2.73 -1.13
CA GLN A 265 14.44 2.60 -0.54
C GLN A 265 14.40 2.65 0.98
N VAL A 266 13.60 3.54 1.59
CA VAL A 266 13.43 3.60 3.04
C VAL A 266 12.84 2.31 3.58
N GLN A 267 11.80 1.76 2.92
CA GLN A 267 11.23 0.45 3.29
C GLN A 267 12.26 -0.67 3.23
N ASN A 268 13.18 -0.63 2.27
CA ASN A 268 14.24 -1.62 2.12
C ASN A 268 15.42 -1.42 3.09
N ARG A 269 15.64 -0.20 3.61
CA ARG A 269 16.82 0.16 4.42
C ARG A 269 16.76 -0.27 5.89
N HIS A 270 15.60 -0.62 6.46
CA HIS A 270 15.57 -1.19 7.82
C HIS A 270 16.27 -2.56 7.93
N LEU A 271 16.52 -3.23 6.79
CA LEU A 271 17.40 -4.40 6.74
C LEU A 271 18.89 -4.04 6.84
N PHE A 272 19.30 -2.89 6.29
CA PHE A 272 20.72 -2.50 6.21
C PHE A 272 21.30 -2.10 7.57
N LEU A 273 20.49 -1.56 8.48
CA LEU A 273 20.93 -1.29 9.86
C LEU A 273 20.98 -2.56 10.71
N MET A 274 20.04 -3.50 10.53
CA MET A 274 20.03 -4.76 11.29
C MET A 274 21.12 -5.74 10.84
N VAL A 275 21.42 -5.82 9.54
CA VAL A 275 22.47 -6.73 9.01
C VAL A 275 23.90 -6.22 9.27
N VAL A 276 24.08 -4.95 9.64
CA VAL A 276 25.41 -4.38 9.96
C VAL A 276 25.76 -4.46 11.45
N VAL A 277 24.84 -4.92 12.32
CA VAL A 277 25.16 -5.16 13.74
C VAL A 277 25.44 -6.64 13.96
N GLU A 278 26.55 -7.15 13.40
CA GLU A 278 27.21 -8.34 13.96
C GLU A 278 28.74 -8.29 13.78
N GLN A 279 29.40 -8.15 14.93
CA GLN A 279 30.79 -8.48 15.29
C GLN A 279 31.96 -7.96 14.45
N LYS A 280 32.66 -6.96 15.01
CA LYS A 280 34.13 -6.95 15.02
C LYS A 280 34.64 -6.82 16.45
N HIS A 281 34.84 -7.97 17.10
CA HIS A 281 35.88 -8.08 18.11
C HIS A 281 37.24 -7.99 17.40
N TRP A 282 38.05 -6.99 17.75
CA TRP A 282 39.50 -7.05 17.53
C TRP A 282 40.24 -6.70 18.83
N VAL A 283 41.00 -7.71 19.24
CA VAL A 283 41.95 -7.77 20.34
C VAL A 283 43.06 -6.74 20.14
N HIS A 284 43.41 -5.99 21.19
CA HIS A 284 44.73 -5.38 21.33
C HIS A 284 45.39 -5.81 22.65
N ARG A 285 46.16 -6.91 22.58
CA ARG A 285 47.46 -7.00 23.27
C ARG A 285 48.43 -6.21 22.38
N GLY A 286 49.33 -5.36 22.81
CA GLY A 286 49.77 -4.93 24.14
C GLY A 286 51.00 -4.04 23.95
N SER A 287 51.52 -3.46 25.02
CA SER A 287 52.95 -3.20 25.27
C SER A 287 53.08 -2.17 26.38
N ARG A 288 53.37 -2.65 27.59
CA ARG A 288 54.14 -1.89 28.59
C ARG A 288 55.59 -1.91 28.12
N ARG A 289 56.27 -0.77 28.25
CA ARG A 289 57.68 -0.59 28.70
C ARG A 289 57.93 0.90 28.92
N PRO A 290 58.87 1.29 29.80
CA PRO A 290 60.30 0.99 29.65
C PRO A 290 60.76 -0.34 30.26
#